data_AF-A0AAE3KT41-F1
#
_entry.id   AF-A0AAE3KT41-F1
#
_cell.length_a   1.000
_cell.length_b   1.000
_cell.length_c   1.000
_cell.angle_alpha   90.00
_cell.angle_beta   90.00
_cell.angle_gamma   90.00
#
_symmetry.space_group_name_H-M   'P 1'
#
loop_
_entity.id
_entity.type
_entity.pdbx_description
1 polymer ?
#
loop_
_entity_poly.entity_id
_entity_poly.type
_entity_poly.pdbx_seq_one_letter_code
_entity_poly.pdbx_strand_id
1 'polypeptide(L)'
;MKKIFLYLFVTSLLYASCEKTAEVLAPIPPPSQISISPTSGATNAEITITGKNLTGATAVSFGGTPAASFAVVSATTIIAKVGTGASGDVKVSTPTGTTSIAGFNYLLPPPTIASFSPQNGTRNSTISITGTNFTGATSVTFGGVQAASFTVTNETTITAVVGNGASGDVVVTTPSGSAKIAGFTYQLPVATITSVNQKSGTTNMTVIITGTNFTGASAVSFGGQAAASFTVANATTIYAEVGSGKSGDITVTTPAGIATYPGFVYFNPVVTTCKLQNTVIDNVVIGFSNRSLRPATSGTVKIGVIFVDFNDAVATKTPKQLYDAHISPVAENFYQSVSYGKLKIEFEPDLQWYRMSKTAASYVPFNTFTAHKAYIQEAINLANANVDFSKYSSVLVVTDPANSPSDIGPAFQSNHPGNSIPVDGVNIHNGVTSGRDMAFWPKGLWFCHEFGHNLGLPDLYAFTPPYHKFVGEYGLMGTQGGKSPEPFGWERWILGWINDNQVVCQGNVGNGAVTLTPIESVGGVKLLTIPIDNKATIVVESRRKLGYDKDLVKEGPLVYLVDASVRSGNGPLKVLPINEADLTKYQATMSLNQTITYQGIAITYTSKTDKGDVVTFEKK
;
A
#
# COMPACT_ATOMS: atom_id res chain seq x y z
N MET A 1 8.44 121.78 96.37
CA MET A 1 8.98 123.14 96.17
C MET A 1 8.61 123.63 94.77
N LYS A 2 8.10 124.86 94.67
CA LYS A 2 8.02 125.80 93.51
C LYS A 2 7.69 125.22 92.11
N LYS A 3 6.50 125.46 91.53
CA LYS A 3 6.04 126.64 90.75
C LYS A 3 6.82 126.89 89.44
N ILE A 4 6.07 127.00 88.32
CA ILE A 4 6.15 128.00 87.20
C ILE A 4 6.17 127.47 85.74
N PHE A 5 5.03 127.72 85.04
CA PHE A 5 4.82 128.27 83.66
C PHE A 5 5.34 127.50 82.41
N LEU A 6 4.80 127.62 81.18
CA LEU A 6 3.58 128.15 80.53
C LEU A 6 3.78 128.00 78.99
N TYR A 7 2.69 128.03 78.19
CA TYR A 7 2.61 128.28 76.72
C TYR A 7 3.09 127.13 75.78
N LEU A 8 2.49 126.77 74.63
CA LEU A 8 1.29 127.16 73.86
C LEU A 8 1.09 126.21 72.63
N PHE A 9 -0.17 125.99 72.22
CA PHE A 9 -0.72 125.89 70.84
C PHE A 9 -0.72 124.60 69.93
N VAL A 10 -1.97 124.25 69.54
CA VAL A 10 -2.59 123.69 68.29
C VAL A 10 -2.23 122.30 67.73
N THR A 11 -3.21 121.39 67.61
CA THR A 11 -3.96 121.04 66.36
C THR A 11 -4.77 119.74 66.50
N SER A 12 -5.97 119.75 65.89
CA SER A 12 -6.99 118.70 65.77
C SER A 12 -6.56 117.52 64.90
N LEU A 13 -7.07 116.30 65.16
CA LEU A 13 -7.75 115.44 64.15
C LEU A 13 -8.29 114.10 64.74
N LEU A 14 -9.54 113.80 64.35
CA LEU A 14 -10.18 112.51 64.02
C LEU A 14 -10.34 111.38 65.07
N TYR A 15 -11.63 111.08 65.31
CA TYR A 15 -12.15 109.83 65.86
C TYR A 15 -11.95 108.67 64.85
N ALA A 16 -11.39 107.56 65.31
CA ALA A 16 -11.23 106.33 64.54
C ALA A 16 -12.35 105.31 64.87
N SER A 17 -13.08 104.87 63.85
CA SER A 17 -13.89 103.65 63.87
C SER A 17 -13.14 102.51 63.16
N CYS A 18 -13.17 101.32 63.74
CA CYS A 18 -12.43 100.14 63.30
C CYS A 18 -13.28 99.30 62.32
N GLU A 19 -12.84 99.14 61.08
CA GLU A 19 -13.32 98.11 60.14
C GLU A 19 -12.35 96.92 60.15
N LYS A 20 -12.91 95.70 60.25
CA LYS A 20 -12.18 94.43 60.20
C LYS A 20 -12.42 93.81 58.82
N THR A 21 -11.43 93.84 57.93
CA THR A 21 -11.48 93.16 56.62
C THR A 21 -11.42 91.65 56.80
N ALA A 22 -12.39 90.91 56.24
CA ALA A 22 -12.31 89.46 56.08
C ALA A 22 -11.41 89.13 54.87
N GLU A 23 -10.32 88.39 55.08
CA GLU A 23 -9.62 87.74 53.97
C GLU A 23 -10.54 86.67 53.37
N VAL A 24 -10.93 86.85 52.11
CA VAL A 24 -11.56 85.78 51.32
C VAL A 24 -10.46 84.76 51.02
N LEU A 25 -10.44 83.64 51.76
CA LEU A 25 -9.59 82.49 51.43
C LEU A 25 -9.89 82.08 49.98
N ALA A 26 -8.87 82.08 49.12
CA ALA A 26 -9.00 81.62 47.74
C ALA A 26 -9.62 80.21 47.71
N PRO A 27 -10.57 79.92 46.79
CA PRO A 27 -11.23 78.62 46.75
C PRO A 27 -10.19 77.52 46.57
N ILE A 28 -10.21 76.51 47.46
CA ILE A 28 -9.27 75.39 47.42
C ILE A 28 -9.43 74.69 46.06
N PRO A 29 -8.38 74.63 45.23
CA PRO A 29 -8.50 74.10 43.87
C PRO A 29 -8.81 72.58 43.90
N PRO A 30 -9.58 72.08 42.92
CA PRO A 30 -9.82 70.65 42.79
C PRO A 30 -8.52 69.89 42.46
N PRO A 31 -8.48 68.58 42.72
CA PRO A 31 -7.36 67.73 42.34
C PRO A 31 -7.20 67.74 40.82
N SER A 32 -5.96 67.72 40.32
CA SER A 32 -5.70 67.76 38.88
C SER A 32 -4.32 67.21 38.51
N GLN A 33 -4.11 66.99 37.21
CA GLN A 33 -2.83 66.56 36.63
C GLN A 33 -2.27 65.28 37.26
N ILE A 34 -3.14 64.29 37.51
CA ILE A 34 -2.70 63.03 38.11
C ILE A 34 -2.00 62.12 37.09
N SER A 35 -1.04 61.35 37.58
CA SER A 35 -0.34 60.27 36.89
C SER A 35 -0.20 59.07 37.84
N ILE A 36 -0.06 57.87 37.30
CA ILE A 36 0.03 56.63 38.08
C ILE A 36 1.29 55.84 37.71
N SER A 37 1.92 55.22 38.70
CA SER A 37 3.04 54.30 38.50
C SER A 37 3.02 53.17 39.53
N PRO A 38 3.05 51.90 39.12
CA PRO A 38 2.93 51.41 37.73
C PRO A 38 1.53 51.67 37.13
N THR A 39 1.39 51.56 35.80
CA THR A 39 0.09 51.63 35.10
C THR A 39 -0.68 50.31 35.11
N SER A 40 -0.16 49.27 35.76
CA SER A 40 -0.81 47.97 35.90
C SER A 40 -0.55 47.35 37.26
N GLY A 41 -1.50 46.57 37.78
CA GLY A 41 -1.34 45.85 39.05
C GLY A 41 -2.41 44.80 39.29
N ALA A 42 -2.04 43.74 40.02
CA ALA A 42 -2.98 42.75 40.54
C ALA A 42 -3.57 43.21 41.89
N THR A 43 -4.47 42.42 42.50
CA THR A 43 -4.94 42.67 43.87
C THR A 43 -3.77 42.90 44.82
N ASN A 44 -3.89 43.91 45.69
CA ASN A 44 -2.87 44.37 46.65
C ASN A 44 -1.60 44.99 46.04
N ALA A 45 -1.50 45.14 44.72
CA ALA A 45 -0.41 45.92 44.12
C ALA A 45 -0.48 47.38 44.61
N GLU A 46 0.67 47.95 44.96
CA GLU A 46 0.78 49.36 45.32
C GLU A 46 0.97 50.22 44.07
N ILE A 47 0.10 51.20 43.90
CA ILE A 47 0.13 52.19 42.83
C ILE A 47 0.37 53.56 43.46
N THR A 48 1.44 54.21 43.02
CA THR A 48 1.75 55.60 43.38
C THR A 48 1.00 56.53 42.44
N ILE A 49 0.18 57.41 42.99
CA ILE A 49 -0.57 58.44 42.27
C ILE A 49 0.09 59.79 42.56
N THR A 50 0.61 60.47 41.54
CA THR A 50 1.24 61.79 41.66
C THR A 50 0.39 62.84 40.95
N GLY A 51 0.15 64.01 41.56
CA GLY A 51 -0.64 65.09 40.96
C GLY A 51 -0.61 66.38 41.77
N LYS A 52 -1.66 67.19 41.67
CA LYS A 52 -1.85 68.44 42.43
C LYS A 52 -3.10 68.39 43.28
N ASN A 53 -3.06 69.04 44.45
CA ASN A 53 -4.18 69.24 45.37
C ASN A 53 -4.82 67.93 45.85
N LEU A 54 -4.00 66.95 46.21
CA LEU A 54 -4.44 65.61 46.65
C LEU A 54 -4.73 65.53 48.16
N THR A 55 -4.42 66.59 48.92
CA THR A 55 -4.72 66.65 50.36
C THR A 55 -6.22 66.47 50.61
N GLY A 56 -6.57 65.64 51.59
CA GLY A 56 -7.97 65.38 51.94
C GLY A 56 -8.71 64.50 50.94
N ALA A 57 -8.02 63.72 50.11
CA ALA A 57 -8.66 62.70 49.28
C ALA A 57 -9.51 61.75 50.14
N THR A 58 -10.77 61.58 49.73
CA THR A 58 -11.77 60.76 50.43
C THR A 58 -12.02 59.43 49.73
N ALA A 59 -11.67 59.31 48.45
CA ALA A 59 -11.77 58.05 47.72
C ALA A 59 -10.70 57.94 46.62
N VAL A 60 -10.20 56.72 46.44
CA VAL A 60 -9.41 56.29 45.29
C VAL A 60 -10.07 55.06 44.68
N SER A 61 -10.22 55.00 43.37
CA SER A 61 -10.73 53.83 42.65
C SER A 61 -9.93 53.52 41.39
N PHE A 62 -9.93 52.24 41.00
CA PHE A 62 -9.26 51.70 39.81
C PHE A 62 -10.31 51.02 38.93
N GLY A 63 -10.52 51.52 37.70
CA GLY A 63 -11.56 51.00 36.80
C GLY A 63 -12.97 51.11 37.37
N GLY A 64 -13.20 52.06 38.27
CA GLY A 64 -14.47 52.24 38.99
C GLY A 64 -14.61 51.41 40.28
N THR A 65 -13.67 50.50 40.59
CA THR A 65 -13.67 49.73 41.85
C THR A 65 -12.84 50.45 42.93
N PRO A 66 -13.35 50.65 44.16
CA PRO A 66 -12.57 51.25 45.24
C PRO A 66 -11.22 50.55 45.47
N ALA A 67 -10.19 51.33 45.77
CA ALA A 67 -8.92 50.81 46.26
C ALA A 67 -9.14 50.03 47.57
N ALA A 68 -8.36 48.97 47.80
CA ALA A 68 -8.40 48.23 49.07
C ALA A 68 -8.03 49.15 50.26
N SER A 69 -7.07 50.03 50.03
CA SER A 69 -6.64 51.06 50.97
C SER A 69 -5.88 52.14 50.21
N PHE A 70 -5.85 53.37 50.72
CA PHE A 70 -4.92 54.40 50.23
C PHE A 70 -4.45 55.30 51.38
N ALA A 71 -3.26 55.86 51.22
CA ALA A 71 -2.68 56.83 52.14
C ALA A 71 -2.29 58.10 51.36
N VAL A 72 -2.77 59.25 51.84
CA VAL A 72 -2.34 60.56 51.33
C VAL A 72 -0.99 60.88 51.97
N VAL A 73 0.08 60.80 51.18
CA VAL A 73 1.46 61.01 51.66
C VAL A 73 1.79 62.50 51.67
N SER A 74 1.30 63.24 50.69
CA SER A 74 1.47 64.70 50.59
C SER A 74 0.38 65.32 49.70
N ALA A 75 0.39 66.64 49.55
CA ALA A 75 -0.49 67.35 48.62
C ALA A 75 -0.30 66.93 47.14
N THR A 76 0.79 66.21 46.82
CA THR A 76 1.12 65.77 45.46
C THR A 76 1.19 64.26 45.30
N THR A 77 1.04 63.47 46.37
CA THR A 77 1.29 62.02 46.31
C THR A 77 0.31 61.22 47.17
N ILE A 78 -0.28 60.19 46.56
CA ILE A 78 -1.08 59.15 47.23
C ILE A 78 -0.46 57.78 46.91
N ILE A 79 -0.38 56.90 47.90
CA ILE A 79 -0.07 55.48 47.68
C ILE A 79 -1.37 54.70 47.89
N ALA A 80 -1.81 53.97 46.88
CA ALA A 80 -3.07 53.22 46.90
C ALA A 80 -2.82 51.74 46.58
N LYS A 81 -3.45 50.84 47.34
CA LYS A 81 -3.45 49.39 47.08
C LYS A 81 -4.66 49.02 46.24
N VAL A 82 -4.42 48.34 45.13
CA VAL A 82 -5.49 47.85 44.25
C VAL A 82 -6.36 46.85 45.01
N GLY A 83 -7.68 47.05 44.98
CA GLY A 83 -8.66 46.11 45.57
C GLY A 83 -8.94 44.91 44.67
N THR A 84 -10.19 44.44 44.66
CA THR A 84 -10.64 43.42 43.69
C THR A 84 -10.58 43.89 42.24
N GLY A 85 -10.39 45.20 42.03
CA GLY A 85 -9.83 45.86 40.84
C GLY A 85 -10.57 45.66 39.52
N ALA A 86 -10.58 46.70 38.68
CA ALA A 86 -10.95 46.59 37.28
C ALA A 86 -9.99 47.44 36.44
N SER A 87 -9.77 47.05 35.18
CA SER A 87 -9.08 47.92 34.22
C SER A 87 -9.95 49.14 33.90
N GLY A 88 -9.33 50.30 33.70
CA GLY A 88 -10.04 51.53 33.36
C GLY A 88 -9.42 52.76 34.03
N ASP A 89 -10.26 53.76 34.31
CA ASP A 89 -9.78 55.02 34.88
C ASP A 89 -9.40 54.87 36.36
N VAL A 90 -8.30 55.49 36.75
CA VAL A 90 -8.00 55.74 38.16
C VAL A 90 -8.61 57.07 38.54
N LYS A 91 -9.46 57.08 39.58
CA LYS A 91 -10.12 58.30 40.06
C LYS A 91 -9.66 58.63 41.47
N VAL A 92 -9.43 59.92 41.71
CA VAL A 92 -9.18 60.47 43.05
C VAL A 92 -10.23 61.54 43.33
N SER A 93 -10.98 61.36 44.41
CA SER A 93 -12.00 62.31 44.87
C SER A 93 -11.53 63.00 46.14
N THR A 94 -11.75 64.31 46.19
CA THR A 94 -11.55 65.18 47.36
C THR A 94 -12.86 65.96 47.61
N PRO A 95 -13.03 66.63 48.76
CA PRO A 95 -14.18 67.49 49.00
C PRO A 95 -14.38 68.62 47.97
N THR A 96 -13.31 69.02 47.26
CA THR A 96 -13.34 70.14 46.29
C THR A 96 -13.54 69.69 44.85
N GLY A 97 -13.50 68.38 44.58
CA GLY A 97 -13.72 67.84 43.24
C GLY A 97 -13.09 66.46 43.02
N THR A 98 -13.26 65.92 41.81
CA THR A 98 -12.70 64.63 41.38
C THR A 98 -11.83 64.82 40.14
N THR A 99 -10.74 64.06 40.07
CA THR A 99 -9.89 63.95 38.88
C THR A 99 -9.71 62.50 38.49
N SER A 100 -9.43 62.25 37.20
CA SER A 100 -9.28 60.90 36.66
C SER A 100 -8.17 60.83 35.62
N ILE A 101 -7.52 59.67 35.52
CA ILE A 101 -6.58 59.33 34.46
C ILE A 101 -6.92 57.95 33.91
N ALA A 102 -6.96 57.84 32.58
CA ALA A 102 -7.24 56.60 31.89
C ALA A 102 -6.00 55.68 31.87
N GLY A 103 -6.23 54.39 31.61
CA GLY A 103 -5.18 53.46 31.23
C GLY A 103 -4.60 52.58 32.34
N PHE A 104 -5.29 52.43 33.48
CA PHE A 104 -4.91 51.39 34.44
C PHE A 104 -5.31 50.00 33.93
N ASN A 105 -4.36 49.06 33.93
CA ASN A 105 -4.58 47.67 33.55
C ASN A 105 -4.57 46.75 34.77
N TYR A 106 -5.73 46.20 35.13
CA TYR A 106 -5.86 45.24 36.21
C TYR A 106 -5.40 43.85 35.76
N LEU A 107 -4.41 43.30 36.45
CA LEU A 107 -3.87 41.98 36.16
C LEU A 107 -4.67 40.91 36.91
N LEU A 108 -5.49 40.16 36.19
CA LEU A 108 -6.22 39.02 36.74
C LEU A 108 -5.24 37.91 37.17
N PRO A 109 -5.49 37.20 38.28
CA PRO A 109 -4.65 36.09 38.71
C PRO A 109 -4.66 34.95 37.66
N PRO A 110 -3.55 34.21 37.49
CA PRO A 110 -3.53 33.05 36.61
C PRO A 110 -4.49 31.95 37.13
N PRO A 111 -4.94 31.05 36.24
CA PRO A 111 -5.78 29.94 36.66
C PRO A 111 -5.04 28.98 37.59
N THR A 112 -5.76 28.20 38.37
CA THR A 112 -5.24 27.00 39.05
C THR A 112 -6.13 25.81 38.74
N ILE A 113 -5.58 24.58 38.77
CA ILE A 113 -6.38 23.36 38.68
C ILE A 113 -6.16 22.58 39.97
N ALA A 114 -7.24 22.34 40.70
CA ALA A 114 -7.24 21.55 41.94
C ALA A 114 -7.42 20.06 41.66
N SER A 115 -8.35 19.72 40.75
CA SER A 115 -8.65 18.34 40.39
C SER A 115 -9.37 18.25 39.05
N PHE A 116 -9.45 17.05 38.50
CA PHE A 116 -10.33 16.73 37.39
C PHE A 116 -10.89 15.32 37.55
N SER A 117 -12.07 15.06 36.98
CA SER A 117 -12.72 13.76 37.03
C SER A 117 -13.61 13.54 35.80
N PRO A 118 -13.62 12.33 35.21
CA PRO A 118 -12.77 11.16 35.53
C PRO A 118 -11.28 11.34 35.16
N GLN A 119 -10.39 10.52 35.74
CA GLN A 119 -8.96 10.51 35.39
C GLN A 119 -8.65 9.79 34.06
N ASN A 120 -9.59 8.96 33.59
CA ASN A 120 -9.51 8.25 32.33
C ASN A 120 -10.63 8.73 31.41
N GLY A 121 -10.35 8.84 30.11
CA GLY A 121 -11.37 9.19 29.12
C GLY A 121 -11.06 8.65 27.74
N THR A 122 -12.12 8.37 26.99
CA THR A 122 -12.09 8.07 25.55
C THR A 122 -12.50 9.32 24.76
N ARG A 123 -12.45 9.26 23.42
CA ARG A 123 -13.05 10.30 22.58
C ARG A 123 -14.51 10.54 22.97
N ASN A 124 -14.91 11.81 23.05
CA ASN A 124 -16.23 12.28 23.48
C ASN A 124 -16.55 12.05 24.97
N SER A 125 -15.61 11.55 25.77
CA SER A 125 -15.78 11.56 27.23
C SER A 125 -15.81 13.01 27.74
N THR A 126 -16.66 13.27 28.73
CA THR A 126 -16.75 14.57 29.39
C THR A 126 -15.95 14.55 30.68
N ILE A 127 -15.03 15.50 30.84
CA ILE A 127 -14.19 15.68 32.02
C ILE A 127 -14.58 16.98 32.71
N SER A 128 -14.88 16.90 34.01
CA SER A 128 -15.04 18.07 34.87
C SER A 128 -13.69 18.46 35.45
N ILE A 129 -13.31 19.73 35.30
CA ILE A 129 -12.06 20.31 35.78
C ILE A 129 -12.42 21.35 36.84
N THR A 130 -11.91 21.18 38.06
CA THR A 130 -12.16 22.06 39.21
C THR A 130 -10.89 22.83 39.56
N GLY A 131 -11.02 24.11 39.83
CA GLY A 131 -9.90 25.01 40.07
C GLY A 131 -10.34 26.43 40.41
N THR A 132 -9.56 27.43 40.02
CA THR A 132 -9.88 28.85 40.23
C THR A 132 -9.52 29.68 39.00
N ASN A 133 -10.14 30.86 38.87
CA ASN A 133 -9.89 31.88 37.85
C ASN A 133 -10.06 31.36 36.40
N PHE A 134 -11.08 30.52 36.15
CA PHE A 134 -11.37 29.97 34.82
C PHE A 134 -12.18 30.89 33.90
N THR A 135 -12.67 32.03 34.40
CA THR A 135 -13.38 33.01 33.59
C THR A 135 -12.52 33.46 32.41
N GLY A 136 -13.07 33.38 31.20
CA GLY A 136 -12.36 33.75 29.97
C GLY A 136 -11.36 32.70 29.48
N ALA A 137 -11.40 31.45 29.96
CA ALA A 137 -10.57 30.37 29.42
C ALA A 137 -10.69 30.27 27.90
N THR A 138 -9.53 30.19 27.23
CA THR A 138 -9.40 30.18 25.77
C THR A 138 -9.05 28.80 25.22
N SER A 139 -8.47 27.91 26.04
CA SER A 139 -8.23 26.52 25.64
C SER A 139 -8.20 25.54 26.82
N VAL A 140 -8.59 24.31 26.52
CA VAL A 140 -8.38 23.13 27.35
C VAL A 140 -7.68 22.07 26.51
N THR A 141 -6.64 21.44 27.04
CA THR A 141 -5.94 20.33 26.38
C THR A 141 -5.75 19.14 27.31
N PHE A 142 -5.67 17.94 26.73
CA PHE A 142 -5.43 16.66 27.39
C PHE A 142 -4.21 16.00 26.76
N GLY A 143 -3.12 15.84 27.53
CA GLY A 143 -1.84 15.33 27.02
C GLY A 143 -1.27 16.18 25.88
N GLY A 144 -1.56 17.48 25.88
CA GLY A 144 -1.16 18.42 24.81
C GLY A 144 -2.09 18.45 23.59
N VAL A 145 -3.14 17.61 23.53
CA VAL A 145 -4.13 17.61 22.45
C VAL A 145 -5.35 18.44 22.84
N GLN A 146 -5.80 19.34 21.96
CA GLN A 146 -6.96 20.19 22.23
C GLN A 146 -8.24 19.38 22.49
N ALA A 147 -9.00 19.81 23.50
CA ALA A 147 -10.34 19.28 23.75
C ALA A 147 -11.25 19.53 22.52
N ALA A 148 -12.20 18.64 22.27
CA ALA A 148 -13.18 18.83 21.18
C ALA A 148 -14.06 20.07 21.43
N SER A 149 -14.42 20.29 22.70
CA SER A 149 -15.11 21.48 23.17
C SER A 149 -14.91 21.63 24.67
N PHE A 150 -15.19 22.82 25.20
CA PHE A 150 -15.32 23.01 26.64
C PHE A 150 -16.29 24.15 26.93
N THR A 151 -16.88 24.11 28.11
CA THR A 151 -17.76 25.15 28.65
C THR A 151 -17.22 25.56 30.01
N VAL A 152 -16.99 26.85 30.21
CA VAL A 152 -16.72 27.42 31.53
C VAL A 152 -18.06 27.51 32.25
N THR A 153 -18.32 26.60 33.18
CA THR A 153 -19.60 26.56 33.93
C THR A 153 -19.66 27.69 34.95
N ASN A 154 -18.55 27.95 35.63
CA ASN A 154 -18.34 29.10 36.52
C ASN A 154 -16.82 29.31 36.72
N GLU A 155 -16.43 30.28 37.55
CA GLU A 155 -15.02 30.66 37.78
C GLU A 155 -14.14 29.52 38.36
N THR A 156 -14.75 28.46 38.89
CA THR A 156 -14.07 27.32 39.52
C THR A 156 -14.25 26.00 38.77
N THR A 157 -15.09 25.95 37.74
CA THR A 157 -15.46 24.69 37.07
C THR A 157 -15.50 24.85 35.56
N ILE A 158 -14.78 23.98 34.85
CA ILE A 158 -14.87 23.79 33.40
C ILE A 158 -15.36 22.37 33.12
N THR A 159 -16.32 22.24 32.19
CA THR A 159 -16.69 20.95 31.59
C THR A 159 -16.05 20.85 30.22
N ALA A 160 -15.16 19.88 29.97
CA ALA A 160 -14.45 19.72 28.71
C ALA A 160 -14.74 18.35 28.08
N VAL A 161 -14.95 18.32 26.77
CA VAL A 161 -15.16 17.08 25.99
C VAL A 161 -13.85 16.68 25.34
N VAL A 162 -13.38 15.46 25.63
CA VAL A 162 -12.12 14.93 25.09
C VAL A 162 -12.25 14.73 23.58
N GLY A 163 -11.32 15.31 22.82
CA GLY A 163 -11.22 15.10 21.37
C GLY A 163 -10.45 13.82 21.02
N ASN A 164 -9.47 13.94 20.13
CA ASN A 164 -8.58 12.82 19.80
C ASN A 164 -7.67 12.43 20.96
N GLY A 165 -7.50 13.32 21.96
CA GLY A 165 -6.87 13.07 23.26
C GLY A 165 -5.45 12.52 23.23
N ALA A 166 -4.73 12.70 24.33
CA ALA A 166 -3.50 11.97 24.62
C ALA A 166 -3.38 11.84 26.14
N SER A 167 -2.71 10.79 26.61
CA SER A 167 -2.36 10.68 28.03
C SER A 167 -1.33 11.76 28.40
N GLY A 168 -1.46 12.35 29.58
CA GLY A 168 -0.54 13.38 30.07
C GLY A 168 -1.23 14.45 30.90
N ASP A 169 -0.73 15.68 30.80
CA ASP A 169 -1.23 16.83 31.57
C ASP A 169 -2.58 17.32 31.03
N VAL A 170 -3.50 17.65 31.94
CA VAL A 170 -4.66 18.51 31.65
C VAL A 170 -4.22 19.95 31.78
N VAL A 171 -4.39 20.77 30.75
CA VAL A 171 -3.98 22.18 30.74
C VAL A 171 -5.18 23.07 30.46
N VAL A 172 -5.39 24.10 31.27
CA VAL A 172 -6.36 25.18 31.06
C VAL A 172 -5.59 26.47 30.82
N THR A 173 -5.88 27.18 29.73
CA THR A 173 -5.29 28.48 29.43
C THR A 173 -6.35 29.57 29.49
N THR A 174 -6.03 30.67 30.17
CA THR A 174 -6.79 31.92 30.17
C THR A 174 -5.88 33.05 29.67
N PRO A 175 -6.42 34.25 29.39
CA PRO A 175 -5.59 35.40 29.04
C PRO A 175 -4.54 35.77 30.11
N SER A 176 -4.76 35.35 31.37
CA SER A 176 -3.86 35.61 32.50
C SER A 176 -2.74 34.57 32.66
N GLY A 177 -2.76 33.47 31.89
CA GLY A 177 -1.77 32.40 31.95
C GLY A 177 -2.38 31.00 31.84
N SER A 178 -1.57 29.97 32.12
CA SER A 178 -2.00 28.57 32.04
C SER A 178 -1.79 27.84 33.36
N ALA A 179 -2.69 26.91 33.66
CA ALA A 179 -2.58 25.96 34.75
C ALA A 179 -2.50 24.54 34.18
N LYS A 180 -1.78 23.65 34.86
CA LYS A 180 -1.66 22.25 34.47
C LYS A 180 -1.70 21.30 35.66
N ILE A 181 -2.24 20.11 35.44
CA ILE A 181 -2.23 19.00 36.39
C ILE A 181 -2.00 17.68 35.65
N ALA A 182 -1.12 16.83 36.16
CA ALA A 182 -0.79 15.55 35.53
C ALA A 182 -1.85 14.46 35.81
N GLY A 183 -1.80 13.36 35.04
CA GLY A 183 -2.48 12.11 35.38
C GLY A 183 -3.71 11.77 34.52
N PHE A 184 -4.00 12.53 33.46
CA PHE A 184 -5.05 12.12 32.54
C PHE A 184 -4.57 10.94 31.67
N THR A 185 -5.39 9.90 31.58
CA THR A 185 -5.12 8.73 30.74
C THR A 185 -6.14 8.65 29.62
N TYR A 186 -5.65 8.75 28.38
CA TYR A 186 -6.47 8.57 27.20
C TYR A 186 -6.60 7.09 26.85
N GLN A 187 -7.82 6.57 26.87
CA GLN A 187 -8.11 5.18 26.56
C GLN A 187 -8.48 5.05 25.09
N LEU A 188 -7.63 4.34 24.34
CA LEU A 188 -7.96 3.93 22.98
C LEU A 188 -8.96 2.77 23.01
N PRO A 189 -9.92 2.73 22.07
CA PRO A 189 -10.87 1.64 22.00
C PRO A 189 -10.14 0.33 21.66
N VAL A 190 -10.37 -0.71 22.46
CA VAL A 190 -9.70 -2.01 22.31
C VAL A 190 -10.17 -2.68 21.02
N ALA A 191 -9.24 -3.31 20.30
CA ALA A 191 -9.57 -4.07 19.11
C ALA A 191 -10.30 -5.37 19.47
N THR A 192 -11.25 -5.77 18.63
CA THR A 192 -11.92 -7.08 18.75
C THR A 192 -11.85 -7.79 17.41
N ILE A 193 -11.77 -9.12 17.43
CA ILE A 193 -11.92 -9.94 16.23
C ILE A 193 -13.28 -10.63 16.35
N THR A 194 -14.21 -10.29 15.45
CA THR A 194 -15.57 -10.83 15.46
C THR A 194 -15.69 -12.09 14.62
N SER A 195 -14.97 -12.16 13.50
CA SER A 195 -14.95 -13.34 12.64
C SER A 195 -13.68 -13.42 11.79
N VAL A 196 -13.43 -14.63 11.29
CA VAL A 196 -12.43 -14.88 10.25
C VAL A 196 -13.08 -15.69 9.14
N ASN A 197 -12.66 -15.50 7.89
CA ASN A 197 -13.20 -16.26 6.76
C ASN A 197 -12.85 -17.76 6.82
N GLN A 198 -11.75 -18.12 7.50
CA GLN A 198 -11.27 -19.49 7.63
C GLN A 198 -10.60 -19.71 8.99
N LYS A 199 -10.94 -20.82 9.65
CA LYS A 199 -10.33 -21.25 10.93
C LYS A 199 -9.13 -22.17 10.71
N SER A 200 -8.71 -22.34 9.47
CA SER A 200 -7.56 -23.15 9.11
C SER A 200 -6.90 -22.60 7.86
N GLY A 201 -5.63 -22.94 7.65
CA GLY A 201 -4.90 -22.52 6.47
C GLY A 201 -3.51 -23.10 6.38
N THR A 202 -2.89 -22.89 5.23
CA THR A 202 -1.48 -23.23 4.93
C THR A 202 -0.71 -21.94 4.68
N THR A 203 0.62 -22.02 4.58
CA THR A 203 1.45 -20.88 4.13
C THR A 203 0.90 -20.25 2.86
N ASN A 204 0.98 -18.93 2.76
CA ASN A 204 0.49 -18.09 1.65
C ASN A 204 -1.03 -17.98 1.50
N MET A 205 -1.83 -18.65 2.35
CA MET A 205 -3.26 -18.37 2.40
C MET A 205 -3.53 -17.03 3.08
N THR A 206 -4.53 -16.30 2.56
CA THR A 206 -4.96 -15.03 3.13
C THR A 206 -6.14 -15.26 4.07
N VAL A 207 -5.95 -15.01 5.36
CA VAL A 207 -7.04 -14.94 6.35
C VAL A 207 -7.57 -13.51 6.40
N ILE A 208 -8.86 -13.37 6.10
CA ILE A 208 -9.61 -12.12 6.23
C ILE A 208 -10.14 -12.07 7.67
N ILE A 209 -9.64 -11.11 8.44
CA ILE A 209 -9.97 -10.90 9.84
C ILE A 209 -10.94 -9.72 9.92
N THR A 210 -12.16 -9.98 10.41
CA THR A 210 -13.21 -8.98 10.60
C THR A 210 -13.33 -8.65 12.09
N GLY A 211 -13.54 -7.38 12.42
CA GLY A 211 -13.52 -6.92 13.79
C GLY A 211 -13.80 -5.43 13.96
N THR A 212 -13.23 -4.83 15.02
CA THR A 212 -13.31 -3.39 15.30
C THR A 212 -11.96 -2.84 15.75
N ASN A 213 -11.76 -1.53 15.57
CA ASN A 213 -10.61 -0.74 16.04
C ASN A 213 -9.24 -1.26 15.57
N PHE A 214 -9.15 -1.73 14.32
CA PHE A 214 -7.88 -2.20 13.72
C PHE A 214 -6.95 -1.08 13.24
N THR A 215 -7.37 0.19 13.28
CA THR A 215 -6.51 1.31 12.91
C THR A 215 -5.24 1.32 13.77
N GLY A 216 -4.07 1.36 13.11
CA GLY A 216 -2.78 1.34 13.79
C GLY A 216 -2.32 -0.07 14.23
N ALA A 217 -3.00 -1.14 13.81
CA ALA A 217 -2.52 -2.50 14.06
C ALA A 217 -1.07 -2.67 13.55
N SER A 218 -0.21 -3.18 14.42
CA SER A 218 1.25 -3.27 14.21
C SER A 218 1.74 -4.70 14.00
N ALA A 219 0.95 -5.72 14.37
CA ALA A 219 1.28 -7.11 14.14
C ALA A 219 0.04 -7.99 14.02
N VAL A 220 0.16 -9.05 13.21
CA VAL A 220 -0.79 -10.17 13.14
C VAL A 220 -0.01 -11.47 13.33
N SER A 221 -0.53 -12.41 14.10
CA SER A 221 0.09 -13.72 14.31
C SER A 221 -0.92 -14.87 14.24
N PHE A 222 -0.43 -16.06 13.89
CA PHE A 222 -1.17 -17.32 13.83
C PHE A 222 -0.46 -18.34 14.72
N GLY A 223 -1.09 -18.74 15.83
CA GLY A 223 -0.49 -19.65 16.81
C GLY A 223 0.83 -19.13 17.41
N GLY A 224 0.94 -17.80 17.55
CA GLY A 224 2.14 -17.12 18.03
C GLY A 224 3.25 -16.92 16.98
N GLN A 225 3.05 -17.35 15.73
CA GLN A 225 3.97 -17.09 14.62
C GLN A 225 3.51 -15.87 13.83
N ALA A 226 4.41 -14.95 13.51
CA ALA A 226 4.08 -13.77 12.73
C ALA A 226 3.47 -14.15 11.36
N ALA A 227 2.45 -13.41 10.94
CA ALA A 227 1.96 -13.46 9.57
C ALA A 227 3.12 -13.13 8.60
N ALA A 228 3.16 -13.76 7.43
CA ALA A 228 4.14 -13.42 6.39
C ALA A 228 4.00 -11.95 5.96
N SER A 229 2.75 -11.49 5.89
CA SER A 229 2.42 -10.09 5.72
C SER A 229 0.98 -9.81 6.17
N PHE A 230 0.63 -8.55 6.39
CA PHE A 230 -0.77 -8.15 6.56
C PHE A 230 -1.01 -6.72 6.06
N THR A 231 -2.25 -6.44 5.68
CA THR A 231 -2.74 -5.12 5.27
C THR A 231 -3.96 -4.77 6.10
N VAL A 232 -3.92 -3.62 6.79
CA VAL A 232 -5.08 -3.04 7.46
C VAL A 232 -5.90 -2.29 6.40
N ALA A 233 -6.97 -2.92 5.91
CA ALA A 233 -7.79 -2.32 4.86
C ALA A 233 -8.64 -1.16 5.37
N ASN A 234 -9.16 -1.29 6.60
CA ASN A 234 -9.90 -0.26 7.31
C ASN A 234 -9.99 -0.65 8.81
N ALA A 235 -10.73 0.13 9.60
CA ALA A 235 -10.87 -0.10 11.04
C ALA A 235 -11.55 -1.43 11.42
N THR A 236 -12.15 -2.16 10.47
CA THR A 236 -12.90 -3.40 10.73
C THR A 236 -12.39 -4.61 9.94
N THR A 237 -11.44 -4.44 9.01
CA THR A 237 -10.98 -5.51 8.12
C THR A 237 -9.46 -5.52 8.00
N ILE A 238 -8.85 -6.68 8.25
CA ILE A 238 -7.43 -6.97 7.98
C ILE A 238 -7.34 -8.15 7.00
N TYR A 239 -6.46 -8.03 6.01
CA TYR A 239 -6.01 -9.17 5.19
C TYR A 239 -4.65 -9.63 5.72
N ALA A 240 -4.54 -10.85 6.22
CA ALA A 240 -3.29 -11.38 6.76
C ALA A 240 -2.87 -12.67 6.05
N GLU A 241 -1.64 -12.70 5.54
CA GLU A 241 -1.06 -13.84 4.86
C GLU A 241 -0.37 -14.76 5.87
N VAL A 242 -0.77 -16.04 5.89
CA VAL A 242 -0.20 -17.05 6.77
C VAL A 242 1.25 -17.33 6.37
N GLY A 243 2.20 -17.19 7.29
CA GLY A 243 3.61 -17.49 7.07
C GLY A 243 3.95 -18.97 7.27
N SER A 244 5.09 -19.26 7.91
CA SER A 244 5.47 -20.62 8.35
C SER A 244 4.65 -21.09 9.57
N GLY A 245 3.34 -20.83 9.53
CA GLY A 245 2.44 -20.73 10.68
C GLY A 245 2.42 -21.92 11.63
N LYS A 246 1.77 -21.73 12.79
CA LYS A 246 1.53 -22.78 13.78
C LYS A 246 0.05 -22.78 14.15
N SER A 247 -0.50 -23.94 14.51
CA SER A 247 -1.85 -24.01 15.08
C SER A 247 -1.89 -23.30 16.44
N GLY A 248 -2.98 -22.59 16.71
CA GLY A 248 -3.20 -21.79 17.92
C GLY A 248 -4.04 -20.55 17.58
N ASP A 249 -4.02 -19.53 18.44
CA ASP A 249 -4.92 -18.39 18.26
C ASP A 249 -4.42 -17.41 17.19
N ILE A 250 -5.36 -16.71 16.55
CA ILE A 250 -5.08 -15.56 15.70
C ILE A 250 -5.04 -14.34 16.61
N THR A 251 -3.98 -13.54 16.53
CA THR A 251 -3.85 -12.32 17.33
C THR A 251 -3.62 -11.10 16.45
N VAL A 252 -4.27 -9.98 16.76
CA VAL A 252 -4.00 -8.66 16.18
C VAL A 252 -3.52 -7.73 17.30
N THR A 253 -2.32 -7.16 17.14
CA THR A 253 -1.76 -6.19 18.10
C THR A 253 -2.04 -4.78 17.62
N THR A 254 -2.67 -3.96 18.46
CA THR A 254 -2.92 -2.52 18.23
C THR A 254 -2.34 -1.70 19.39
N PRO A 255 -2.28 -0.36 19.29
CA PRO A 255 -1.82 0.48 20.40
C PRO A 255 -2.69 0.36 21.67
N ALA A 256 -3.93 -0.14 21.54
CA ALA A 256 -4.85 -0.36 22.66
C ALA A 256 -4.72 -1.75 23.32
N GLY A 257 -3.93 -2.67 22.73
CA GLY A 257 -3.74 -4.04 23.25
C GLY A 257 -3.82 -5.12 22.17
N ILE A 258 -4.04 -6.36 22.58
CA ILE A 258 -4.09 -7.53 21.70
C ILE A 258 -5.52 -8.07 21.60
N ALA A 259 -6.06 -8.13 20.38
CA ALA A 259 -7.29 -8.84 20.07
C ALA A 259 -6.98 -10.30 19.73
N THR A 260 -7.78 -11.25 20.21
CA THR A 260 -7.53 -12.69 20.04
C THR A 260 -8.75 -13.39 19.46
N TYR A 261 -8.55 -14.29 18.49
CA TYR A 261 -9.56 -15.19 17.95
C TYR A 261 -9.06 -16.64 18.05
N PRO A 262 -9.73 -17.50 18.84
CA PRO A 262 -9.16 -18.78 19.20
C PRO A 262 -9.23 -19.84 18.10
N GLY A 263 -8.26 -20.76 18.13
CA GLY A 263 -8.37 -22.06 17.45
C GLY A 263 -8.13 -22.06 15.93
N PHE A 264 -7.16 -21.30 15.43
CA PHE A 264 -6.67 -21.45 14.06
C PHE A 264 -5.84 -22.73 13.91
N VAL A 265 -6.10 -23.50 12.86
CA VAL A 265 -5.40 -24.75 12.55
C VAL A 265 -4.47 -24.53 11.36
N TYR A 266 -3.17 -24.62 11.59
CA TYR A 266 -2.18 -24.57 10.52
C TYR A 266 -1.96 -25.97 9.93
N PHE A 267 -2.02 -26.05 8.60
CA PHE A 267 -1.63 -27.22 7.84
C PHE A 267 -0.32 -26.93 7.10
N ASN A 268 0.61 -27.88 7.14
CA ASN A 268 1.79 -27.77 6.31
C ASN A 268 1.39 -28.02 4.84
N PRO A 269 1.68 -27.12 3.90
CA PRO A 269 1.30 -27.30 2.50
C PRO A 269 2.03 -28.52 1.90
N VAL A 270 1.26 -29.55 1.55
CA VAL A 270 1.76 -30.70 0.78
C VAL A 270 1.48 -30.42 -0.70
N VAL A 271 2.25 -29.51 -1.29
CA VAL A 271 2.06 -29.06 -2.68
C VAL A 271 2.08 -30.21 -3.70
N THR A 272 2.73 -31.33 -3.35
CA THR A 272 2.83 -32.52 -4.20
C THR A 272 1.48 -33.13 -4.53
N THR A 273 0.44 -32.94 -3.71
CA THR A 273 -0.93 -33.41 -4.04
C THR A 273 -1.56 -32.62 -5.18
N CYS A 274 -1.09 -31.41 -5.47
CA CYS A 274 -1.53 -30.62 -6.62
C CYS A 274 -0.66 -30.81 -7.86
N LYS A 275 0.44 -31.57 -7.77
CA LYS A 275 1.29 -31.90 -8.92
C LYS A 275 0.70 -33.09 -9.69
N LEU A 276 -0.30 -32.79 -10.52
CA LEU A 276 -0.97 -33.78 -11.36
C LEU A 276 0.05 -34.56 -12.19
N GLN A 277 0.07 -35.88 -12.03
CA GLN A 277 0.90 -36.75 -12.86
C GLN A 277 0.21 -36.95 -14.20
N ASN A 278 1.00 -37.04 -15.27
CA ASN A 278 0.42 -37.29 -16.57
C ASN A 278 -0.09 -38.74 -16.68
N THR A 279 -1.32 -38.93 -17.16
CA THR A 279 -1.86 -40.28 -17.38
C THR A 279 -1.83 -40.70 -18.85
N VAL A 280 -1.53 -39.76 -19.75
CA VAL A 280 -1.30 -40.04 -21.17
C VAL A 280 0.18 -40.42 -21.38
N ILE A 281 0.47 -41.27 -22.36
CA ILE A 281 1.84 -41.44 -22.86
C ILE A 281 1.95 -40.63 -24.15
N ASP A 282 2.63 -39.49 -24.07
CA ASP A 282 2.86 -38.57 -25.18
C ASP A 282 4.19 -37.82 -24.96
N ASN A 283 4.73 -37.23 -26.02
CA ASN A 283 6.00 -36.51 -26.01
C ASN A 283 5.86 -35.12 -25.37
N VAL A 284 4.62 -34.61 -25.40
CA VAL A 284 4.18 -33.33 -24.84
C VAL A 284 2.98 -33.55 -23.94
N VAL A 285 3.05 -33.00 -22.74
CA VAL A 285 2.08 -33.32 -21.68
C VAL A 285 1.89 -32.14 -20.72
N ILE A 286 0.65 -31.96 -20.24
CA ILE A 286 0.30 -30.88 -19.30
C ILE A 286 0.48 -31.31 -17.83
N GLY A 287 0.85 -32.56 -17.57
CA GLY A 287 1.17 -33.05 -16.22
C GLY A 287 2.65 -32.93 -15.85
N PHE A 288 2.94 -33.08 -14.56
CA PHE A 288 4.30 -33.31 -14.05
C PHE A 288 4.77 -34.68 -14.52
N SER A 289 5.92 -34.73 -15.19
CA SER A 289 6.48 -35.94 -15.79
C SER A 289 8.02 -35.84 -15.88
N ASN A 290 8.67 -36.97 -16.12
CA ASN A 290 10.12 -36.98 -16.37
C ASN A 290 10.41 -36.39 -17.76
N ARG A 291 11.15 -35.28 -17.80
CA ARG A 291 11.54 -34.55 -19.02
C ARG A 291 13.02 -34.76 -19.40
N SER A 292 13.59 -35.91 -19.06
CA SER A 292 15.03 -36.20 -19.26
C SER A 292 15.56 -36.08 -20.69
N LEU A 293 14.71 -36.21 -21.72
CA LEU A 293 15.10 -36.03 -23.12
C LEU A 293 14.86 -34.61 -23.66
N ARG A 294 14.38 -33.68 -22.82
CA ARG A 294 14.10 -32.29 -23.18
C ARG A 294 15.31 -31.40 -22.81
N PRO A 295 15.51 -30.23 -23.45
CA PRO A 295 16.52 -29.28 -23.01
C PRO A 295 16.26 -28.83 -21.57
N ALA A 296 17.32 -28.33 -20.92
CA ALA A 296 17.19 -27.78 -19.58
C ALA A 296 16.17 -26.62 -19.56
N THR A 297 15.32 -26.58 -18.54
CA THR A 297 14.35 -25.49 -18.36
C THR A 297 14.93 -24.32 -17.57
N SER A 298 16.21 -24.38 -17.20
CA SER A 298 16.92 -23.31 -16.50
C SER A 298 18.40 -23.26 -16.90
N GLY A 299 19.06 -22.15 -16.59
CA GLY A 299 20.41 -21.86 -17.05
C GLY A 299 20.43 -21.37 -18.50
N THR A 300 21.59 -21.50 -19.16
CA THR A 300 21.76 -21.14 -20.57
C THR A 300 21.63 -22.38 -21.44
N VAL A 301 20.65 -22.38 -22.35
CA VAL A 301 20.49 -23.41 -23.37
C VAL A 301 21.00 -22.85 -24.70
N LYS A 302 22.06 -23.48 -25.20
CA LYS A 302 22.64 -23.15 -26.50
C LYS A 302 21.94 -23.90 -27.63
N ILE A 303 21.61 -23.18 -28.69
CA ILE A 303 20.91 -23.71 -29.87
C ILE A 303 21.72 -23.36 -31.12
N GLY A 304 22.18 -24.39 -31.83
CA GLY A 304 22.82 -24.23 -33.13
C GLY A 304 21.77 -23.88 -34.19
N VAL A 305 21.98 -22.80 -34.94
CA VAL A 305 21.05 -22.39 -36.01
C VAL A 305 21.71 -22.66 -37.37
N ILE A 306 21.09 -23.54 -38.14
CA ILE A 306 21.55 -23.99 -39.46
C ILE A 306 20.57 -23.46 -40.51
N PHE A 307 21.08 -22.98 -41.64
CA PHE A 307 20.25 -22.49 -42.73
C PHE A 307 20.38 -23.41 -43.94
N VAL A 308 19.25 -23.89 -44.46
CA VAL A 308 19.22 -24.82 -45.58
C VAL A 308 18.32 -24.35 -46.71
N ASP A 309 18.70 -24.65 -47.95
CA ASP A 309 17.91 -24.41 -49.15
C ASP A 309 17.99 -25.60 -50.13
N PHE A 310 17.32 -25.49 -51.27
CA PHE A 310 17.11 -26.63 -52.19
C PHE A 310 17.49 -26.27 -53.62
N ASN A 311 17.80 -27.28 -54.43
CA ASN A 311 18.20 -27.08 -55.82
C ASN A 311 17.10 -26.47 -56.69
N ASP A 312 15.85 -26.78 -56.37
CA ASP A 312 14.64 -26.31 -57.04
C ASP A 312 13.93 -25.17 -56.28
N ALA A 313 14.43 -24.80 -55.09
CA ALA A 313 13.86 -23.76 -54.24
C ALA A 313 14.99 -23.03 -53.48
N VAL A 314 15.81 -22.30 -54.24
CA VAL A 314 16.98 -21.57 -53.75
C VAL A 314 16.54 -20.40 -52.86
N ALA A 315 17.23 -20.15 -51.76
CA ALA A 315 16.91 -19.02 -50.89
C ALA A 315 17.09 -17.67 -51.62
N THR A 316 16.17 -16.72 -51.38
CA THR A 316 16.20 -15.36 -51.94
C THR A 316 16.79 -14.33 -50.99
N LYS A 317 16.88 -14.67 -49.70
CA LYS A 317 17.45 -13.83 -48.64
C LYS A 317 18.72 -14.45 -48.08
N THR A 318 19.57 -13.62 -47.48
CA THR A 318 20.72 -14.13 -46.72
C THR A 318 20.27 -14.73 -45.38
N PRO A 319 21.03 -15.68 -44.80
CA PRO A 319 20.76 -16.23 -43.47
C PRO A 319 20.60 -15.14 -42.40
N LYS A 320 21.48 -14.13 -42.44
CA LYS A 320 21.45 -13.02 -41.49
C LYS A 320 20.15 -12.22 -41.58
N GLN A 321 19.68 -11.92 -42.79
CA GLN A 321 18.42 -11.20 -42.98
C GLN A 321 17.24 -11.98 -42.41
N LEU A 322 17.20 -13.30 -42.60
CA LEU A 322 16.13 -14.14 -42.04
C LEU A 322 16.21 -14.20 -40.51
N TYR A 323 17.40 -14.43 -39.97
CA TYR A 323 17.65 -14.49 -38.53
C TYR A 323 17.24 -13.20 -37.81
N ASP A 324 17.72 -12.05 -38.31
CA ASP A 324 17.42 -10.73 -37.76
C ASP A 324 15.93 -10.37 -37.92
N ALA A 325 15.27 -10.81 -39.00
CA ALA A 325 13.87 -10.46 -39.26
C ALA A 325 12.90 -11.30 -38.44
N HIS A 326 13.18 -12.59 -38.21
CA HIS A 326 12.18 -13.54 -37.72
C HIS A 326 12.51 -14.21 -36.38
N ILE A 327 13.76 -14.17 -35.90
CA ILE A 327 14.19 -14.95 -34.73
C ILE A 327 14.69 -14.02 -33.62
N SER A 328 15.87 -13.43 -33.80
CA SER A 328 16.60 -12.73 -32.74
C SER A 328 16.30 -11.23 -32.71
N PRO A 329 16.25 -10.56 -31.54
CA PRO A 329 16.48 -11.10 -30.19
C PRO A 329 15.18 -11.47 -29.45
N VAL A 330 14.06 -11.56 -30.15
CA VAL A 330 12.74 -11.66 -29.50
C VAL A 330 12.58 -13.00 -28.81
N ALA A 331 13.01 -14.08 -29.45
CA ALA A 331 12.92 -15.43 -28.88
C ALA A 331 13.76 -15.57 -27.59
N GLU A 332 14.97 -15.00 -27.57
CA GLU A 332 15.84 -14.99 -26.40
C GLU A 332 15.24 -14.19 -25.25
N ASN A 333 14.79 -12.97 -25.55
CA ASN A 333 14.20 -12.07 -24.56
C ASN A 333 12.89 -12.63 -23.98
N PHE A 334 12.10 -13.34 -24.80
CA PHE A 334 10.83 -13.91 -24.37
C PHE A 334 11.02 -14.90 -23.23
N TYR A 335 11.84 -15.94 -23.42
CA TYR A 335 12.07 -16.95 -22.38
C TYR A 335 12.77 -16.37 -21.16
N GLN A 336 13.70 -15.43 -21.35
CA GLN A 336 14.34 -14.76 -20.22
C GLN A 336 13.32 -13.99 -19.38
N SER A 337 12.35 -13.31 -20.02
CA SER A 337 11.28 -12.59 -19.32
C SER A 337 10.31 -13.53 -18.61
N VAL A 338 9.67 -14.46 -19.35
CA VAL A 338 8.57 -15.27 -18.80
C VAL A 338 9.02 -16.32 -17.77
N SER A 339 10.32 -16.65 -17.76
CA SER A 339 10.94 -17.54 -16.77
C SER A 339 11.50 -16.82 -15.53
N TYR A 340 11.32 -15.50 -15.42
CA TYR A 340 11.91 -14.66 -14.38
C TYR A 340 13.45 -14.73 -14.36
N GLY A 341 14.06 -14.80 -15.54
CA GLY A 341 15.50 -14.89 -15.73
C GLY A 341 16.09 -16.29 -15.50
N LYS A 342 15.27 -17.31 -15.21
CA LYS A 342 15.76 -18.67 -14.96
C LYS A 342 16.25 -19.37 -16.21
N LEU A 343 15.67 -19.10 -17.38
CA LEU A 343 16.06 -19.69 -18.66
C LEU A 343 16.58 -18.60 -19.60
N LYS A 344 17.77 -18.81 -20.14
CA LYS A 344 18.35 -17.99 -21.22
C LYS A 344 18.54 -18.87 -22.45
N ILE A 345 17.95 -18.48 -23.57
CA ILE A 345 18.26 -19.08 -24.88
C ILE A 345 19.43 -18.32 -25.49
N GLU A 346 20.41 -19.06 -25.99
CA GLU A 346 21.58 -18.52 -26.67
C GLU A 346 21.71 -19.19 -28.05
N PHE A 347 21.34 -18.46 -29.10
CA PHE A 347 21.52 -18.93 -30.46
C PHE A 347 22.96 -18.74 -30.92
N GLU A 348 23.52 -19.75 -31.57
CA GLU A 348 24.80 -19.67 -32.28
C GLU A 348 24.53 -19.91 -33.77
N PRO A 349 24.19 -18.86 -34.54
CA PRO A 349 23.84 -19.02 -35.94
C PRO A 349 25.07 -19.14 -36.83
N ASP A 350 25.06 -20.16 -37.67
CA ASP A 350 26.02 -20.32 -38.75
C ASP A 350 25.45 -19.70 -40.03
N LEU A 351 25.88 -18.48 -40.36
CA LEU A 351 25.24 -17.62 -41.35
C LEU A 351 25.59 -17.97 -42.81
N GLN A 352 25.49 -19.25 -43.17
CA GLN A 352 25.70 -19.77 -44.52
C GLN A 352 24.57 -20.70 -44.96
N TRP A 353 24.33 -20.80 -46.27
CA TRP A 353 23.34 -21.71 -46.84
C TRP A 353 23.96 -23.08 -47.11
N TYR A 354 23.32 -24.12 -46.58
CA TYR A 354 23.61 -25.51 -46.92
C TYR A 354 22.58 -26.05 -47.90
N ARG A 355 23.06 -26.47 -49.07
CA ARG A 355 22.20 -27.01 -50.12
C ARG A 355 21.85 -28.47 -49.82
N MET A 356 20.57 -28.73 -49.56
CA MET A 356 20.03 -30.08 -49.38
C MET A 356 20.11 -30.90 -50.68
N SER A 357 20.29 -32.21 -50.57
CA SER A 357 20.55 -33.11 -51.70
C SER A 357 19.32 -33.38 -52.58
N LYS A 358 18.12 -33.31 -52.02
CA LYS A 358 16.86 -33.54 -52.73
C LYS A 358 16.10 -32.25 -53.01
N THR A 359 15.05 -32.36 -53.82
CA THR A 359 14.10 -31.26 -54.04
C THR A 359 13.33 -30.92 -52.76
N ALA A 360 12.89 -29.67 -52.64
CA ALA A 360 12.14 -29.19 -51.47
C ALA A 360 10.95 -30.11 -51.13
N ALA A 361 10.15 -30.46 -52.14
CA ALA A 361 8.97 -31.32 -51.97
C ALA A 361 9.30 -32.75 -51.49
N SER A 362 10.54 -33.24 -51.65
CA SER A 362 10.92 -34.59 -51.25
C SER A 362 11.11 -34.78 -49.73
N TYR A 363 11.19 -33.69 -48.97
CA TYR A 363 11.39 -33.73 -47.51
C TYR A 363 10.08 -33.63 -46.71
N VAL A 364 8.99 -33.27 -47.38
CA VAL A 364 7.70 -32.98 -46.76
C VAL A 364 6.62 -33.95 -47.21
N PRO A 365 5.52 -34.10 -46.44
CA PRO A 365 5.23 -33.45 -45.16
C PRO A 365 6.10 -33.97 -44.00
N PHE A 366 6.36 -33.13 -43.00
CA PHE A 366 6.99 -33.53 -41.73
C PHE A 366 6.03 -34.29 -40.80
N ASN A 367 5.14 -35.11 -41.38
CA ASN A 367 4.06 -35.80 -40.65
C ASN A 367 4.50 -37.11 -40.00
N THR A 368 5.75 -37.55 -40.22
CA THR A 368 6.32 -38.69 -39.52
C THR A 368 7.63 -38.30 -38.84
N PHE A 369 7.83 -38.85 -37.65
CA PHE A 369 9.05 -38.66 -36.87
C PHE A 369 10.31 -39.01 -37.68
N THR A 370 10.28 -40.11 -38.43
CA THR A 370 11.42 -40.59 -39.23
C THR A 370 11.79 -39.63 -40.36
N ALA A 371 10.80 -39.10 -41.09
CA ALA A 371 11.06 -38.16 -42.18
C ALA A 371 11.64 -36.84 -41.64
N HIS A 372 11.06 -36.31 -40.57
CA HIS A 372 11.53 -35.07 -39.95
C HIS A 372 12.93 -35.23 -39.36
N LYS A 373 13.21 -36.35 -38.68
CA LYS A 373 14.56 -36.71 -38.21
C LYS A 373 15.56 -36.74 -39.35
N ALA A 374 15.23 -37.39 -40.48
CA ALA A 374 16.13 -37.51 -41.63
C ALA A 374 16.46 -36.15 -42.25
N TYR A 375 15.47 -35.25 -42.34
CA TYR A 375 15.68 -33.87 -42.79
C TYR A 375 16.67 -33.10 -41.90
N ILE A 376 16.48 -33.14 -40.57
CA ILE A 376 17.37 -32.45 -39.63
C ILE A 376 18.77 -33.09 -39.62
N GLN A 377 18.85 -34.43 -39.69
CA GLN A 377 20.14 -35.13 -39.75
C GLN A 377 20.96 -34.72 -40.98
N GLU A 378 20.33 -34.58 -42.15
CA GLU A 378 21.04 -34.12 -43.35
C GLU A 378 21.54 -32.68 -43.20
N ALA A 379 20.70 -31.77 -42.67
CA ALA A 379 21.10 -30.39 -42.40
C ALA A 379 22.32 -30.32 -41.46
N ILE A 380 22.32 -31.13 -40.40
CA ILE A 380 23.45 -31.27 -39.47
C ILE A 380 24.68 -31.83 -40.17
N ASN A 381 24.55 -32.89 -40.97
CA ASN A 381 25.69 -33.49 -41.67
C ASN A 381 26.36 -32.50 -42.63
N LEU A 382 25.59 -31.67 -43.32
CA LEU A 382 26.11 -30.63 -44.20
C LEU A 382 26.86 -29.54 -43.41
N ALA A 383 26.36 -29.22 -42.21
CA ALA A 383 26.93 -28.18 -41.35
C ALA A 383 28.10 -28.63 -40.46
N ASN A 384 28.29 -29.94 -40.27
CA ASN A 384 29.19 -30.51 -39.26
C ASN A 384 30.66 -30.07 -39.41
N ALA A 385 31.09 -29.70 -40.62
CA ALA A 385 32.45 -29.21 -40.84
C ALA A 385 32.71 -27.81 -40.24
N ASN A 386 31.65 -27.01 -40.08
CA ASN A 386 31.74 -25.60 -39.65
C ASN A 386 31.08 -25.36 -38.29
N VAL A 387 30.25 -26.31 -37.83
CA VAL A 387 29.45 -26.19 -36.60
C VAL A 387 29.79 -27.35 -35.68
N ASP A 388 30.22 -27.03 -34.46
CA ASP A 388 30.46 -28.00 -33.38
C ASP A 388 29.14 -28.26 -32.64
N PHE A 389 28.49 -29.37 -32.96
CA PHE A 389 27.18 -29.74 -32.42
C PHE A 389 27.24 -30.29 -31.00
N SER A 390 28.43 -30.63 -30.48
CA SER A 390 28.60 -31.09 -29.10
C SER A 390 28.13 -30.07 -28.05
N LYS A 391 28.03 -28.79 -28.46
CA LYS A 391 27.60 -27.66 -27.63
C LYS A 391 26.08 -27.54 -27.44
N TYR A 392 25.28 -28.18 -28.29
CA TYR A 392 23.86 -27.87 -28.40
C TYR A 392 22.97 -28.99 -27.89
N SER A 393 21.92 -28.62 -27.15
CA SER A 393 20.87 -29.56 -26.71
C SER A 393 19.68 -29.61 -27.67
N SER A 394 19.61 -28.65 -28.59
CA SER A 394 18.59 -28.54 -29.64
C SER A 394 19.19 -27.79 -30.84
N VAL A 395 18.63 -28.00 -32.03
CA VAL A 395 19.00 -27.28 -33.26
C VAL A 395 17.80 -26.57 -33.86
N LEU A 396 18.04 -25.43 -34.51
CA LEU A 396 17.04 -24.75 -35.32
C LEU A 396 17.46 -24.82 -36.79
N VAL A 397 16.67 -25.49 -37.61
CA VAL A 397 16.87 -25.57 -39.07
C VAL A 397 15.97 -24.54 -39.74
N VAL A 398 16.57 -23.56 -40.41
CA VAL A 398 15.89 -22.41 -41.01
C VAL A 398 15.95 -22.50 -42.53
N THR A 399 14.81 -22.24 -43.17
CA THR A 399 14.67 -22.07 -44.62
C THR A 399 14.19 -20.66 -44.92
N ASP A 400 14.37 -20.18 -46.15
CA ASP A 400 13.70 -18.95 -46.60
C ASP A 400 12.18 -19.21 -46.66
N PRO A 401 11.32 -18.48 -45.90
CA PRO A 401 9.88 -18.70 -45.92
C PRO A 401 9.25 -18.48 -47.31
N ALA A 402 9.90 -17.74 -48.22
CA ALA A 402 9.43 -17.63 -49.60
C ALA A 402 9.54 -18.96 -50.37
N ASN A 403 10.53 -19.79 -50.01
CA ASN A 403 10.91 -21.02 -50.72
C ASN A 403 10.99 -22.25 -49.79
N SER A 404 10.31 -22.21 -48.65
CA SER A 404 10.25 -23.31 -47.69
C SER A 404 9.56 -24.54 -48.29
N PRO A 405 10.02 -25.77 -47.97
CA PRO A 405 9.39 -27.00 -48.43
C PRO A 405 8.02 -27.22 -47.75
N SER A 406 7.78 -26.63 -46.58
CA SER A 406 6.54 -26.77 -45.82
C SER A 406 5.91 -25.42 -45.50
N ASP A 407 4.58 -25.38 -45.52
CA ASP A 407 3.80 -24.21 -45.07
C ASP A 407 3.94 -23.99 -43.56
N ILE A 408 4.15 -25.07 -42.80
CA ILE A 408 4.15 -25.10 -41.33
C ILE A 408 5.54 -25.53 -40.84
N GLY A 409 6.04 -24.89 -39.80
CA GLY A 409 7.34 -25.21 -39.20
C GLY A 409 7.22 -25.91 -37.85
N PRO A 410 7.32 -27.26 -37.77
CA PRO A 410 7.09 -27.98 -36.53
C PRO A 410 8.34 -28.18 -35.66
N ALA A 411 8.10 -28.40 -34.37
CA ALA A 411 9.06 -28.95 -33.42
C ALA A 411 9.40 -30.42 -33.71
N PHE A 412 10.68 -30.75 -33.59
CA PHE A 412 11.19 -32.11 -33.53
C PHE A 412 11.49 -32.49 -32.08
N GLN A 413 11.01 -33.65 -31.65
CA GLN A 413 11.25 -34.14 -30.29
C GLN A 413 11.22 -35.67 -30.24
N SER A 414 12.31 -36.23 -29.74
CA SER A 414 12.46 -37.66 -29.52
C SER A 414 11.74 -38.10 -28.25
N ASN A 415 11.22 -39.32 -28.27
CA ASN A 415 10.50 -39.93 -27.14
C ASN A 415 11.20 -41.18 -26.58
N HIS A 416 12.36 -41.51 -27.14
CA HIS A 416 13.14 -42.67 -26.77
C HIS A 416 14.63 -42.35 -26.91
N PRO A 417 15.50 -42.76 -25.96
CA PRO A 417 16.95 -42.47 -26.04
C PRO A 417 17.61 -42.92 -27.35
N GLY A 418 17.17 -44.03 -27.94
CA GLY A 418 17.68 -44.52 -29.23
C GLY A 418 17.18 -43.75 -30.48
N ASN A 419 16.21 -42.84 -30.31
CA ASN A 419 15.63 -42.05 -31.40
C ASN A 419 16.25 -40.65 -31.49
N SER A 420 17.53 -40.50 -31.14
CA SER A 420 18.31 -39.25 -31.26
C SER A 420 18.84 -39.01 -32.67
N ILE A 421 19.39 -37.82 -32.90
CA ILE A 421 20.28 -37.49 -34.01
C ILE A 421 21.72 -37.54 -33.46
N PRO A 422 22.51 -38.58 -33.75
CA PRO A 422 23.89 -38.67 -33.31
C PRO A 422 24.78 -37.72 -34.13
N VAL A 423 25.60 -36.92 -33.45
CA VAL A 423 26.55 -35.98 -34.06
C VAL A 423 27.60 -35.57 -33.03
N ASP A 424 28.87 -35.41 -33.43
CA ASP A 424 29.96 -34.91 -32.58
C ASP A 424 30.06 -35.55 -31.18
N GLY A 425 29.77 -36.85 -31.09
CA GLY A 425 29.80 -37.60 -29.83
C GLY A 425 28.61 -37.36 -28.88
N VAL A 426 27.63 -36.54 -29.29
CA VAL A 426 26.38 -36.28 -28.55
C VAL A 426 25.15 -36.84 -29.28
N ASN A 427 24.02 -36.85 -28.58
CA ASN A 427 22.73 -37.29 -29.07
C ASN A 427 21.73 -36.14 -28.98
N ILE A 428 21.40 -35.52 -30.11
CA ILE A 428 20.44 -34.42 -30.15
C ILE A 428 19.02 -35.01 -30.20
N HIS A 429 18.22 -34.72 -29.19
CA HIS A 429 16.86 -35.23 -29.04
C HIS A 429 15.77 -34.25 -29.47
N ASN A 430 16.13 -32.98 -29.67
CA ASN A 430 15.17 -31.90 -29.89
C ASN A 430 15.64 -31.01 -31.04
N GLY A 431 14.68 -30.40 -31.71
CA GLY A 431 14.93 -29.43 -32.75
C GLY A 431 13.69 -28.65 -33.12
N VAL A 432 13.87 -27.63 -33.94
CA VAL A 432 12.80 -26.83 -34.52
C VAL A 432 13.11 -26.66 -36.01
N THR A 433 12.10 -26.75 -36.86
CA THR A 433 12.24 -26.56 -38.32
C THR A 433 11.30 -25.46 -38.77
N SER A 434 11.82 -24.42 -39.45
CA SER A 434 10.96 -23.34 -39.96
C SER A 434 10.12 -23.75 -41.15
N GLY A 435 8.91 -23.19 -41.24
CA GLY A 435 8.06 -23.22 -42.42
C GLY A 435 7.86 -21.83 -43.02
N ARG A 436 6.90 -21.72 -43.96
CA ARG A 436 6.44 -20.42 -44.49
C ARG A 436 5.78 -19.57 -43.40
N ASP A 437 5.14 -20.22 -42.44
CA ASP A 437 4.44 -19.64 -41.30
C ASP A 437 5.29 -18.79 -40.35
N MET A 438 6.60 -19.01 -40.30
CA MET A 438 7.54 -18.13 -39.60
C MET A 438 7.40 -16.65 -40.03
N ALA A 439 6.97 -16.39 -41.27
CA ALA A 439 6.72 -15.03 -41.78
C ALA A 439 5.36 -14.44 -41.38
N PHE A 440 4.40 -15.26 -40.94
CA PHE A 440 3.05 -14.81 -40.57
C PHE A 440 2.94 -14.47 -39.08
N TRP A 441 3.68 -15.17 -38.23
CA TRP A 441 3.64 -14.97 -36.78
C TRP A 441 4.47 -13.77 -36.33
N PRO A 442 4.14 -13.15 -35.17
CA PRO A 442 5.01 -12.14 -34.59
C PRO A 442 6.43 -12.67 -34.43
N LYS A 443 7.39 -11.79 -34.72
CA LYS A 443 8.83 -12.09 -34.71
C LYS A 443 9.22 -12.89 -33.46
N GLY A 444 9.91 -14.01 -33.66
CA GLY A 444 10.45 -14.88 -32.61
C GLY A 444 9.43 -15.78 -31.90
N LEU A 445 8.14 -15.41 -31.87
CA LEU A 445 7.13 -16.16 -31.10
C LEU A 445 6.75 -17.50 -31.73
N TRP A 446 6.88 -17.64 -33.06
CA TRP A 446 6.79 -18.95 -33.72
C TRP A 446 7.84 -19.91 -33.14
N PHE A 447 9.11 -19.49 -33.10
CA PHE A 447 10.16 -20.31 -32.51
C PHE A 447 9.86 -20.63 -31.04
N CYS A 448 9.40 -19.64 -30.26
CA CYS A 448 9.05 -19.89 -28.86
C CYS A 448 7.93 -20.93 -28.72
N HIS A 449 6.93 -20.93 -29.60
CA HIS A 449 5.89 -21.94 -29.59
C HIS A 449 6.49 -23.35 -29.81
N GLU A 450 7.25 -23.52 -30.90
CA GLU A 450 7.86 -24.81 -31.22
C GLU A 450 8.88 -25.26 -30.17
N PHE A 451 9.64 -24.32 -29.61
CA PHE A 451 10.55 -24.62 -28.52
C PHE A 451 9.80 -24.95 -27.23
N GLY A 452 8.57 -24.46 -27.03
CA GLY A 452 7.67 -24.90 -25.96
C GLY A 452 7.41 -26.41 -26.01
N HIS A 453 7.24 -26.97 -27.21
CA HIS A 453 7.21 -28.43 -27.38
C HIS A 453 8.55 -29.11 -27.10
N ASN A 454 9.68 -28.49 -27.44
CA ASN A 454 11.00 -28.99 -27.02
C ASN A 454 11.16 -29.00 -25.49
N LEU A 455 10.48 -28.11 -24.76
CA LEU A 455 10.37 -28.14 -23.30
C LEU A 455 9.30 -29.13 -22.81
N GLY A 456 8.53 -29.71 -23.73
CA GLY A 456 7.53 -30.76 -23.56
C GLY A 456 6.11 -30.25 -23.25
N LEU A 457 5.80 -28.99 -23.57
CA LEU A 457 4.45 -28.45 -23.42
C LEU A 457 3.56 -28.89 -24.59
N PRO A 458 2.27 -29.22 -24.36
CA PRO A 458 1.33 -29.58 -25.42
C PRO A 458 0.70 -28.36 -26.07
N ASP A 459 0.11 -28.56 -27.24
CA ASP A 459 -0.81 -27.61 -27.87
C ASP A 459 -2.07 -27.46 -27.02
N LEU A 460 -2.44 -26.20 -26.78
CA LEU A 460 -3.64 -25.82 -26.05
C LEU A 460 -4.79 -25.41 -27.00
N TYR A 461 -4.53 -25.28 -28.30
CA TYR A 461 -5.57 -25.13 -29.32
C TYR A 461 -6.11 -26.51 -29.75
N ALA A 462 -7.21 -26.52 -30.50
CA ALA A 462 -7.83 -27.73 -31.03
C ALA A 462 -7.18 -28.14 -32.36
N PHE A 463 -6.95 -29.43 -32.62
CA PHE A 463 -6.48 -29.88 -33.94
C PHE A 463 -7.56 -29.89 -35.02
N THR A 464 -8.82 -29.69 -34.63
CA THR A 464 -9.95 -29.55 -35.54
C THR A 464 -10.65 -28.21 -35.31
N PRO A 465 -11.14 -27.52 -36.36
CA PRO A 465 -11.87 -26.27 -36.20
C PRO A 465 -13.09 -26.40 -35.26
N PRO A 466 -13.44 -25.33 -34.52
CA PRO A 466 -12.72 -24.07 -34.41
C PRO A 466 -11.47 -24.19 -33.51
N TYR A 467 -10.32 -23.73 -34.00
CA TYR A 467 -9.01 -24.03 -33.41
C TYR A 467 -8.80 -23.43 -32.01
N HIS A 468 -9.10 -22.14 -31.78
CA HIS A 468 -8.76 -21.46 -30.52
C HIS A 468 -9.83 -21.56 -29.43
N LYS A 469 -10.69 -22.58 -29.47
CA LYS A 469 -11.89 -22.67 -28.61
C LYS A 469 -11.63 -22.93 -27.12
N PHE A 470 -10.47 -23.48 -26.77
CA PHE A 470 -10.17 -23.89 -25.38
C PHE A 470 -9.58 -22.75 -24.54
N VAL A 471 -8.53 -22.09 -25.04
CA VAL A 471 -7.79 -21.03 -24.31
C VAL A 471 -7.86 -19.66 -24.98
N GLY A 472 -8.40 -19.57 -26.20
CA GLY A 472 -8.46 -18.34 -26.98
C GLY A 472 -7.08 -17.76 -27.26
N GLU A 473 -6.94 -16.46 -27.02
CA GLU A 473 -5.69 -15.73 -27.21
C GLU A 473 -4.79 -15.70 -25.96
N TYR A 474 -5.05 -16.56 -24.97
CA TYR A 474 -4.16 -16.76 -23.82
C TYR A 474 -3.19 -17.90 -24.07
N GLY A 475 -1.92 -17.66 -23.72
CA GLY A 475 -0.87 -18.67 -23.69
C GLY A 475 -0.21 -18.89 -25.05
N LEU A 476 1.12 -18.99 -25.00
CA LEU A 476 1.98 -19.24 -26.16
C LEU A 476 1.57 -20.50 -26.93
N MET A 477 1.26 -21.57 -26.19
CA MET A 477 0.89 -22.88 -26.74
C MET A 477 -0.58 -22.93 -27.22
N GLY A 478 -1.35 -21.86 -27.02
CA GLY A 478 -2.70 -21.70 -27.55
C GLY A 478 -2.73 -20.85 -28.81
N THR A 479 -2.24 -19.61 -28.70
CA THR A 479 -2.15 -18.67 -29.82
C THR A 479 -0.96 -17.74 -29.62
N GLN A 480 0.18 -18.05 -30.23
CA GLN A 480 1.43 -17.29 -30.14
C GLN A 480 1.30 -15.85 -30.67
N GLY A 481 0.33 -15.58 -31.55
CA GLY A 481 0.00 -14.24 -32.06
C GLY A 481 -1.11 -13.52 -31.29
N GLY A 482 -1.61 -14.10 -30.20
CA GLY A 482 -2.71 -13.53 -29.41
C GLY A 482 -2.29 -12.32 -28.58
N LYS A 483 -3.29 -11.62 -28.02
CA LYS A 483 -3.08 -10.47 -27.12
C LYS A 483 -2.47 -10.80 -25.76
N SER A 484 -2.41 -12.07 -25.37
CA SER A 484 -1.85 -12.51 -24.09
C SER A 484 -1.04 -13.79 -24.22
N PRO A 485 0.06 -13.77 -25.00
CA PRO A 485 0.81 -14.95 -25.39
C PRO A 485 1.73 -15.46 -24.28
N GLU A 486 1.83 -14.82 -23.11
CA GLU A 486 2.67 -15.38 -22.06
C GLU A 486 2.14 -16.75 -21.57
N PRO A 487 3.02 -17.74 -21.32
CA PRO A 487 2.61 -19.08 -20.89
C PRO A 487 1.80 -19.01 -19.60
N PHE A 488 0.82 -19.89 -19.48
CA PHE A 488 0.01 -20.04 -18.26
C PHE A 488 0.93 -20.33 -17.08
N GLY A 489 0.57 -19.85 -15.90
CA GLY A 489 1.33 -20.11 -14.69
C GLY A 489 1.48 -21.60 -14.40
N TRP A 490 0.48 -22.43 -14.74
CA TRP A 490 0.62 -23.89 -14.66
C TRP A 490 1.78 -24.43 -15.50
N GLU A 491 1.93 -23.98 -16.75
CA GLU A 491 3.05 -24.35 -17.61
C GLU A 491 4.39 -23.88 -17.01
N ARG A 492 4.44 -22.65 -16.49
CA ARG A 492 5.61 -22.11 -15.79
C ARG A 492 5.97 -22.92 -14.55
N TRP A 493 5.00 -23.47 -13.84
CA TRP A 493 5.24 -24.31 -12.67
C TRP A 493 5.82 -25.68 -13.05
N ILE A 494 5.30 -26.31 -14.09
CA ILE A 494 5.83 -27.57 -14.62
C ILE A 494 7.26 -27.42 -15.11
N LEU A 495 7.60 -26.27 -15.70
CA LEU A 495 8.95 -25.96 -16.15
C LEU A 495 9.90 -25.53 -15.01
N GLY A 496 9.40 -25.39 -13.78
CA GLY A 496 10.19 -24.98 -12.62
C GLY A 496 10.49 -23.48 -12.56
N TRP A 497 9.79 -22.66 -13.35
CA TRP A 497 9.92 -21.20 -13.32
C TRP A 497 9.16 -20.58 -12.15
N ILE A 498 8.01 -21.17 -11.81
CA ILE A 498 7.32 -20.94 -10.54
C ILE A 498 7.77 -22.00 -9.56
N ASN A 499 8.14 -21.59 -8.35
CA ASN A 499 8.55 -22.52 -7.30
C ASN A 499 7.33 -23.01 -6.51
N ASP A 500 7.46 -24.18 -5.87
CA ASP A 500 6.42 -24.78 -5.03
C ASP A 500 5.91 -23.85 -3.92
N ASN A 501 6.79 -23.02 -3.35
CA ASN A 501 6.44 -22.03 -2.32
C ASN A 501 5.68 -20.80 -2.87
N GLN A 502 5.41 -20.74 -4.17
CA GLN A 502 4.59 -19.71 -4.81
C GLN A 502 3.22 -20.26 -5.22
N VAL A 503 2.91 -21.51 -4.86
CA VAL A 503 1.66 -22.18 -5.20
C VAL A 503 0.90 -22.52 -3.93
N VAL A 504 -0.35 -22.05 -3.85
CA VAL A 504 -1.28 -22.45 -2.79
C VAL A 504 -2.06 -23.67 -3.28
N CYS A 505 -1.72 -24.84 -2.72
CA CYS A 505 -2.36 -26.10 -3.02
C CYS A 505 -3.47 -26.43 -2.01
N GLN A 506 -4.72 -26.49 -2.49
CA GLN A 506 -5.91 -26.65 -1.64
C GLN A 506 -6.38 -28.09 -1.45
N GLY A 507 -5.58 -29.08 -1.84
CA GLY A 507 -5.97 -30.51 -1.84
C GLY A 507 -6.58 -31.04 -0.53
N ASN A 508 -6.43 -30.34 0.61
CA ASN A 508 -6.84 -30.82 1.94
C ASN A 508 -7.55 -29.79 2.86
N VAL A 509 -7.85 -28.55 2.43
CA VAL A 509 -8.24 -27.46 3.36
C VAL A 509 -9.72 -27.05 3.27
N GLY A 510 -10.42 -27.45 2.21
CA GLY A 510 -11.82 -27.10 1.97
C GLY A 510 -11.98 -25.74 1.27
N ASN A 511 -12.21 -24.68 2.04
CA ASN A 511 -12.54 -23.32 1.56
C ASN A 511 -11.52 -22.30 2.08
N GLY A 512 -11.36 -21.17 1.38
CA GLY A 512 -10.46 -20.12 1.85
C GLY A 512 -10.25 -18.94 0.93
N ALA A 513 -9.16 -18.18 1.16
CA ALA A 513 -8.74 -17.08 0.30
C ALA A 513 -7.23 -17.05 0.05
N VAL A 514 -6.83 -16.42 -1.05
CA VAL A 514 -5.43 -16.22 -1.44
C VAL A 514 -5.26 -14.91 -2.19
N THR A 515 -4.14 -14.23 -1.97
CA THR A 515 -3.72 -13.06 -2.73
C THR A 515 -2.75 -13.48 -3.83
N LEU A 516 -3.17 -13.38 -5.10
CA LEU A 516 -2.38 -13.75 -6.26
C LEU A 516 -1.65 -12.54 -6.83
N THR A 517 -0.32 -12.61 -6.83
CA THR A 517 0.56 -11.64 -7.49
C THR A 517 0.56 -11.90 -9.01
N PRO A 518 0.49 -10.85 -9.86
CA PRO A 518 0.46 -10.99 -11.32
C PRO A 518 1.56 -11.90 -11.88
N ILE A 519 1.23 -12.74 -12.85
CA ILE A 519 2.16 -13.72 -13.44
C ILE A 519 3.34 -13.04 -14.16
N GLU A 520 3.15 -11.82 -14.64
CA GLU A 520 4.13 -11.02 -15.39
C GLU A 520 5.21 -10.41 -14.48
N SER A 521 5.01 -10.44 -13.15
CA SER A 521 5.94 -9.89 -12.16
C SER A 521 6.73 -10.98 -11.42
N VAL A 522 7.88 -10.66 -10.83
CA VAL A 522 8.70 -11.62 -10.06
C VAL A 522 8.18 -11.77 -8.64
N GLY A 523 8.26 -12.99 -8.08
CA GLY A 523 7.97 -13.27 -6.66
C GLY A 523 6.48 -13.29 -6.30
N GLY A 524 6.19 -13.42 -5.00
CA GLY A 524 4.83 -13.56 -4.49
C GLY A 524 4.16 -14.89 -4.88
N VAL A 525 2.93 -15.06 -4.40
CA VAL A 525 2.08 -16.22 -4.71
C VAL A 525 1.54 -16.07 -6.12
N LYS A 526 1.78 -17.08 -6.97
CA LYS A 526 1.40 -17.03 -8.39
C LYS A 526 0.14 -17.79 -8.71
N LEU A 527 -0.06 -18.93 -8.04
CA LEU A 527 -1.12 -19.87 -8.38
C LEU A 527 -1.91 -20.28 -7.15
N LEU A 528 -3.22 -20.36 -7.34
CA LEU A 528 -4.12 -21.20 -6.55
C LEU A 528 -4.41 -22.46 -7.34
N THR A 529 -4.22 -23.64 -6.75
CA THR A 529 -4.57 -24.91 -7.38
C THR A 529 -5.51 -25.69 -6.49
N ILE A 530 -6.67 -26.08 -7.03
CA ILE A 530 -7.72 -26.81 -6.32
C ILE A 530 -7.98 -28.13 -7.07
N PRO A 531 -7.39 -29.25 -6.61
CA PRO A 531 -7.60 -30.55 -7.21
C PRO A 531 -9.09 -30.93 -7.22
N ILE A 532 -9.56 -31.36 -8.39
CA ILE A 532 -10.87 -31.99 -8.55
C ILE A 532 -10.71 -33.47 -8.19
N ASP A 533 -9.73 -34.12 -8.80
CA ASP A 533 -9.31 -35.50 -8.58
C ASP A 533 -7.80 -35.65 -8.85
N ASN A 534 -7.32 -36.87 -9.10
CA ASN A 534 -5.90 -37.15 -9.37
C ASN A 534 -5.44 -36.83 -10.81
N LYS A 535 -6.36 -36.40 -11.69
CA LYS A 535 -6.11 -36.09 -13.11
C LYS A 535 -6.39 -34.63 -13.44
N ALA A 536 -7.30 -33.99 -12.72
CA ALA A 536 -7.77 -32.64 -13.02
C ALA A 536 -7.72 -31.69 -11.82
N THR A 537 -7.46 -30.41 -12.11
CA THR A 537 -7.44 -29.33 -11.12
C THR A 537 -7.97 -28.04 -11.71
N ILE A 538 -8.63 -27.23 -10.89
CA ILE A 538 -8.85 -25.82 -11.20
C ILE A 538 -7.60 -25.05 -10.81
N VAL A 539 -7.20 -24.10 -11.65
CA VAL A 539 -6.09 -23.18 -11.39
C VAL A 539 -6.59 -21.75 -11.52
N VAL A 540 -6.10 -20.87 -10.63
CA VAL A 540 -6.33 -19.44 -10.71
C VAL A 540 -4.99 -18.72 -10.69
N GLU A 541 -4.83 -17.76 -11.61
CA GLU A 541 -3.66 -16.87 -11.68
C GLU A 541 -4.11 -15.43 -11.90
N SER A 542 -3.27 -14.44 -11.59
CA SER A 542 -3.57 -13.03 -11.85
C SER A 542 -2.86 -12.55 -13.11
N ARG A 543 -3.59 -11.88 -14.03
CA ARG A 543 -3.05 -11.33 -15.29
C ARG A 543 -3.11 -9.81 -15.34
N ARG A 544 -2.11 -9.19 -15.96
CA ARG A 544 -1.94 -7.72 -16.11
C ARG A 544 -1.44 -7.37 -17.50
N LYS A 545 -1.69 -6.12 -17.92
CA LYS A 545 -1.14 -5.53 -19.16
C LYS A 545 0.33 -5.20 -18.99
N LEU A 546 1.17 -6.21 -18.77
CA LEU A 546 2.60 -6.11 -18.54
C LEU A 546 3.33 -7.13 -19.43
N GLY A 547 4.64 -6.94 -19.63
CA GLY A 547 5.46 -7.88 -20.38
C GLY A 547 4.92 -8.12 -21.80
N TYR A 548 4.82 -9.39 -22.18
CA TYR A 548 4.25 -9.81 -23.48
C TYR A 548 2.72 -9.83 -23.48
N ASP A 549 2.09 -9.74 -22.30
CA ASP A 549 0.63 -9.58 -22.14
C ASP A 549 0.18 -8.11 -22.17
N LYS A 550 1.04 -7.18 -22.58
CA LYS A 550 0.73 -5.74 -22.63
C LYS A 550 -0.56 -5.37 -23.39
N ASP A 551 -0.98 -6.22 -24.32
CA ASP A 551 -2.18 -6.02 -25.14
C ASP A 551 -3.43 -6.74 -24.57
N LEU A 552 -3.32 -7.35 -23.37
CA LEU A 552 -4.42 -7.99 -22.65
C LEU A 552 -5.64 -7.06 -22.58
N VAL A 553 -6.82 -7.59 -22.93
CA VAL A 553 -8.03 -6.76 -23.04
C VAL A 553 -8.55 -6.36 -21.65
N LYS A 554 -8.64 -7.32 -20.73
CA LYS A 554 -9.13 -7.13 -19.37
C LYS A 554 -8.18 -7.76 -18.35
N GLU A 555 -7.77 -6.99 -17.36
CA GLU A 555 -6.93 -7.46 -16.25
C GLU A 555 -7.76 -8.13 -15.14
N GLY A 556 -7.13 -9.02 -14.39
CA GLY A 556 -7.74 -9.65 -13.21
C GLY A 556 -7.39 -11.13 -13.08
N PRO A 557 -8.01 -11.85 -12.14
CA PRO A 557 -7.84 -13.29 -12.01
C PRO A 557 -8.34 -14.03 -13.24
N LEU A 558 -7.56 -14.95 -13.79
CA LEU A 558 -7.97 -15.90 -14.82
C LEU A 558 -8.15 -17.28 -14.17
N VAL A 559 -9.30 -17.90 -14.38
CA VAL A 559 -9.62 -19.24 -13.88
C VAL A 559 -9.58 -20.22 -15.04
N TYR A 560 -8.92 -21.37 -14.87
CA TYR A 560 -8.87 -22.39 -15.91
C TYR A 560 -8.83 -23.80 -15.33
N LEU A 561 -9.31 -24.75 -16.12
CA LEU A 561 -9.21 -26.18 -15.87
C LEU A 561 -7.89 -26.70 -16.48
N VAL A 562 -7.19 -27.54 -15.74
CA VAL A 562 -6.12 -28.39 -16.26
C VAL A 562 -6.53 -29.85 -16.09
N ASP A 563 -6.37 -30.66 -17.13
CA ASP A 563 -6.63 -32.10 -17.12
C ASP A 563 -5.46 -32.87 -17.75
N ALA A 564 -4.67 -33.54 -16.91
CA ALA A 564 -3.50 -34.32 -17.29
C ALA A 564 -3.83 -35.69 -17.94
N SER A 565 -5.11 -35.97 -18.15
CA SER A 565 -5.59 -37.12 -18.90
C SER A 565 -5.98 -36.81 -20.35
N VAL A 566 -5.97 -35.53 -20.72
CA VAL A 566 -6.32 -35.06 -22.07
C VAL A 566 -5.05 -34.85 -22.91
N ARG A 567 -5.09 -35.27 -24.18
CA ARG A 567 -3.95 -35.15 -25.10
C ARG A 567 -3.81 -33.73 -25.67
N SER A 568 -2.62 -33.43 -26.21
CA SER A 568 -2.39 -32.28 -27.08
C SER A 568 -3.49 -32.16 -28.14
N GLY A 569 -3.91 -30.93 -28.45
CA GLY A 569 -4.94 -30.70 -29.47
C GLY A 569 -6.38 -30.97 -29.03
N ASN A 570 -6.62 -31.46 -27.80
CA ASN A 570 -7.95 -31.82 -27.29
C ASN A 570 -8.40 -30.98 -26.08
N GLY A 571 -7.67 -29.92 -25.77
CA GLY A 571 -7.96 -29.01 -24.67
C GLY A 571 -7.54 -29.54 -23.30
N PRO A 572 -6.25 -29.90 -23.10
CA PRO A 572 -5.72 -30.27 -21.78
C PRO A 572 -5.71 -29.11 -20.79
N LEU A 573 -5.87 -27.88 -21.29
CA LEU A 573 -6.17 -26.68 -20.53
C LEU A 573 -7.40 -25.99 -21.14
N LYS A 574 -8.36 -25.56 -20.31
CA LYS A 574 -9.55 -24.81 -20.77
C LYS A 574 -9.82 -23.61 -19.88
N VAL A 575 -9.95 -22.42 -20.47
CA VAL A 575 -10.30 -21.20 -19.75
C VAL A 575 -11.76 -21.25 -19.28
N LEU A 576 -12.00 -20.90 -18.03
CA LEU A 576 -13.33 -20.87 -17.40
C LEU A 576 -13.92 -19.44 -17.42
N PRO A 577 -15.25 -19.29 -17.55
CA PRO A 577 -16.21 -20.36 -17.84
C PRO A 577 -16.02 -20.95 -19.25
N ILE A 578 -16.28 -22.25 -19.40
CA ILE A 578 -16.12 -22.92 -20.70
C ILE A 578 -17.16 -22.38 -21.68
N ASN A 579 -16.68 -21.59 -22.64
CA ASN A 579 -17.46 -21.12 -23.77
C ASN A 579 -16.65 -21.35 -25.06
N GLU A 580 -16.79 -22.52 -25.69
CA GLU A 580 -16.05 -22.90 -26.90
C GLU A 580 -16.48 -22.10 -28.15
N ALA A 581 -17.54 -21.28 -28.06
CA ALA A 581 -17.92 -20.34 -29.12
C ALA A 581 -17.15 -19.01 -29.08
N ASP A 582 -16.63 -18.62 -27.90
CA ASP A 582 -15.73 -17.47 -27.78
C ASP A 582 -14.28 -17.91 -28.05
N LEU A 583 -13.82 -17.66 -29.27
CA LEU A 583 -12.47 -18.03 -29.73
C LEU A 583 -11.39 -17.04 -29.27
N THR A 584 -11.76 -15.92 -28.64
CA THR A 584 -10.82 -14.89 -28.19
C THR A 584 -10.56 -14.96 -26.69
N LYS A 585 -11.61 -15.25 -25.91
CA LYS A 585 -11.64 -15.23 -24.44
C LYS A 585 -11.30 -13.87 -23.83
N TYR A 586 -11.43 -12.77 -24.57
CA TYR A 586 -11.02 -11.44 -24.10
C TYR A 586 -11.65 -10.99 -22.78
N GLN A 587 -12.83 -11.51 -22.45
CA GLN A 587 -13.55 -11.20 -21.21
C GLN A 587 -13.42 -12.27 -20.13
N ALA A 588 -12.51 -13.25 -20.28
CA ALA A 588 -12.43 -14.39 -19.38
C ALA A 588 -11.81 -14.09 -18.00
N THR A 589 -10.92 -13.09 -17.88
CA THR A 589 -10.47 -12.62 -16.56
C THR A 589 -11.66 -12.13 -15.73
N MET A 590 -11.59 -12.26 -14.41
CA MET A 590 -12.72 -11.97 -13.53
C MET A 590 -12.84 -10.47 -13.25
N SER A 591 -14.07 -9.96 -13.27
CA SER A 591 -14.40 -8.65 -12.71
C SER A 591 -14.55 -8.74 -11.18
N LEU A 592 -14.33 -7.64 -10.47
CA LEU A 592 -14.51 -7.60 -9.01
C LEU A 592 -15.93 -8.05 -8.62
N ASN A 593 -16.04 -8.86 -7.58
CA ASN A 593 -17.25 -9.55 -7.10
C ASN A 593 -17.83 -10.61 -8.03
N GLN A 594 -17.20 -10.90 -9.18
CA GLN A 594 -17.61 -12.01 -10.03
C GLN A 594 -17.31 -13.34 -9.34
N THR A 595 -18.21 -14.32 -9.51
CA THR A 595 -18.01 -15.71 -9.11
C THR A 595 -18.05 -16.62 -10.34
N ILE A 596 -17.06 -17.50 -10.48
CA ILE A 596 -17.04 -18.59 -11.46
C ILE A 596 -17.23 -19.89 -10.68
N THR A 597 -18.16 -20.75 -11.12
CA THR A 597 -18.39 -22.07 -10.51
C THR A 597 -18.16 -23.17 -11.53
N TYR A 598 -17.39 -24.20 -11.15
CA TYR A 598 -17.15 -25.39 -11.97
C TYR A 598 -17.04 -26.63 -11.08
N GLN A 599 -17.82 -27.67 -11.37
CA GLN A 599 -17.87 -28.93 -10.62
C GLN A 599 -17.94 -28.76 -9.08
N GLY A 600 -18.84 -27.89 -8.60
CA GLY A 600 -19.02 -27.63 -7.16
C GLY A 600 -17.98 -26.70 -6.54
N ILE A 601 -16.94 -26.29 -7.28
CA ILE A 601 -15.94 -25.33 -6.79
C ILE A 601 -16.32 -23.93 -7.27
N ALA A 602 -16.55 -23.01 -6.35
CA ALA A 602 -16.80 -21.59 -6.59
C ALA A 602 -15.53 -20.79 -6.32
N ILE A 603 -15.12 -19.95 -7.28
CA ILE A 603 -14.04 -18.97 -7.15
C ILE A 603 -14.66 -17.58 -7.26
N THR A 604 -14.38 -16.70 -6.30
CA THR A 604 -14.89 -15.32 -6.27
C THR A 604 -13.73 -14.33 -6.19
N TYR A 605 -13.73 -13.31 -7.04
CA TYR A 605 -12.74 -12.22 -6.96
C TYR A 605 -13.25 -11.16 -5.99
N THR A 606 -12.64 -11.04 -4.80
CA THR A 606 -13.21 -10.27 -3.68
C THR A 606 -12.60 -8.89 -3.49
N SER A 607 -11.32 -8.70 -3.78
CA SER A 607 -10.66 -7.40 -3.62
C SER A 607 -9.35 -7.30 -4.39
N LYS A 608 -8.98 -6.07 -4.76
CA LYS A 608 -7.66 -5.74 -5.31
C LYS A 608 -6.81 -5.12 -4.20
N THR A 609 -5.55 -5.54 -4.11
CA THR A 609 -4.55 -4.97 -3.20
C THR A 609 -3.35 -4.47 -4.00
N ASP A 610 -2.45 -3.73 -3.36
CA ASP A 610 -1.19 -3.30 -3.98
C ASP A 610 -0.30 -4.48 -4.41
N LYS A 611 -0.49 -5.66 -3.80
CA LYS A 611 0.28 -6.88 -4.09
C LYS A 611 -0.32 -7.75 -5.20
N GLY A 612 -1.60 -7.56 -5.55
CA GLY A 612 -2.31 -8.45 -6.46
C GLY A 612 -3.81 -8.58 -6.17
N ASP A 613 -4.41 -9.65 -6.70
CA ASP A 613 -5.84 -9.92 -6.60
C ASP A 613 -6.15 -10.92 -5.48
N VAL A 614 -7.11 -10.61 -4.61
CA VAL A 614 -7.60 -11.53 -3.58
C VAL A 614 -8.77 -12.33 -4.15
N VAL A 615 -8.63 -13.64 -4.18
CA VAL A 615 -9.71 -14.57 -4.58
C VAL A 615 -10.09 -15.44 -3.40
N THR A 616 -11.39 -15.65 -3.19
CA THR A 616 -11.93 -16.68 -2.30
C THR A 616 -12.32 -17.91 -3.11
N PHE A 617 -12.24 -19.08 -2.49
CA PHE A 617 -12.65 -20.33 -3.09
C PHE A 617 -13.45 -21.18 -2.10
N GLU A 618 -14.47 -21.86 -2.61
CA GLU A 618 -15.35 -22.72 -1.83
C GLU A 618 -15.64 -24.00 -2.60
N LYS A 619 -15.46 -25.17 -1.98
CA LYS A 619 -15.90 -26.47 -2.49
C LYS A 619 -17.24 -26.81 -1.85
N LYS A 620 -18.31 -26.72 -2.65
CA LYS A 620 -19.70 -26.96 -2.24
C LYS A 620 -20.06 -28.43 -2.18
#